data_AF-A0A959L2W0-F1
#
_entry.id   AF-A0A959L2W0-F1
#
_cell.length_a   1.000
_cell.length_b   1.000
_cell.length_c   1.000
_cell.angle_alpha   90.00
_cell.angle_beta   90.00
_cell.angle_gamma   90.00
#
_symmetry.space_group_name_H-M   'P 1'
#
loop_
_entity.id
_entity.type
_entity.pdbx_description
1 polymer ?
#
loop_
_entity_poly.entity_id
_entity_poly.type
_entity_poly.pdbx_seq_one_letter_code
_entity_poly.pdbx_strand_id
1 'polypeptide(L)'
;DTEEERTRAMAEITTNPFPITADGLDRGKQLYVVYCGICHGDKGDGAGYLVREDGGVYPAQPANFLLPDFVSSSEGRYYYAIMYGKNVMGGYSDKLSYEERWEVIHYIRSLQAKEAKKEYSETKNTFNNSIPGALTEGQMAQMEEESMMEEHADGMQMEHDQQH
;
A
#
# COMPACT_ATOMS: atom_id res chain seq x y z
N ASP A 1 -16.68 3.84 13.64
CA ASP A 1 -15.67 2.91 14.19
C ASP A 1 -16.35 1.82 15.02
N THR A 2 -17.12 0.95 14.36
CA THR A 2 -17.76 -0.20 14.99
C THR A 2 -17.36 -1.50 14.28
N GLU A 3 -17.44 -2.64 14.97
CA GLU A 3 -17.18 -3.94 14.32
C GLU A 3 -18.18 -4.26 13.20
N GLU A 4 -19.39 -3.73 13.30
CA GLU A 4 -20.44 -3.90 12.28
C GLU A 4 -20.07 -3.14 10.99
N GLU A 5 -19.60 -1.90 11.12
CA GLU A 5 -19.10 -1.12 9.98
C GLU A 5 -17.83 -1.73 9.38
N ARG A 6 -16.93 -2.27 10.21
CA ARG A 6 -15.74 -2.99 9.74
C ARG A 6 -16.12 -4.22 8.91
N THR A 7 -17.10 -4.99 9.39
CA THR A 7 -17.61 -6.18 8.70
C THR A 7 -18.27 -5.79 7.38
N ARG A 8 -19.05 -4.71 7.37
CA ARG A 8 -19.65 -4.16 6.15
C ARG A 8 -18.60 -3.71 5.14
N ALA A 9 -17.58 -2.97 5.58
CA ALA A 9 -16.47 -2.54 4.73
C ALA A 9 -15.76 -3.75 4.11
N MET A 10 -15.54 -4.81 4.87
CA MET A 10 -14.96 -6.05 4.34
C MET A 10 -15.85 -6.73 3.29
N ALA A 11 -17.18 -6.64 3.42
CA ALA A 11 -18.11 -7.23 2.46
C ALA A 11 -18.24 -6.39 1.18
N GLU A 12 -18.26 -5.07 1.30
CA GLU A 12 -18.55 -4.15 0.19
C GLU A 12 -17.28 -3.73 -0.59
N ILE A 13 -16.17 -3.54 0.12
CA ILE A 13 -14.91 -3.06 -0.46
C ILE A 13 -14.01 -4.27 -0.74
N THR A 14 -14.29 -4.94 -1.86
CA THR A 14 -13.61 -6.19 -2.24
C THR A 14 -12.34 -5.97 -3.04
N THR A 15 -12.21 -4.82 -3.71
CA THR A 15 -11.11 -4.51 -4.63
C THR A 15 -10.56 -3.12 -4.41
N ASN A 16 -9.33 -2.90 -4.87
CA ASN A 16 -8.72 -1.59 -4.95
C ASN A 16 -9.24 -0.90 -6.23
N PRO A 17 -9.81 0.32 -6.15
CA PRO A 17 -10.30 1.03 -7.32
C PRO A 17 -9.18 1.60 -8.21
N PHE A 18 -7.94 1.67 -7.71
CA PHE A 18 -6.78 2.14 -8.46
C PHE A 18 -6.04 0.98 -9.14
N PRO A 19 -5.42 1.25 -10.31
CA PRO A 19 -4.56 0.29 -10.96
C PRO A 19 -3.29 0.03 -10.16
N ILE A 20 -2.73 -1.17 -10.33
CA ILE A 20 -1.37 -1.45 -9.88
C ILE A 20 -0.41 -0.77 -10.87
N THR A 21 0.40 0.16 -10.40
CA THR A 21 1.45 0.85 -11.18
C THR A 21 2.78 0.80 -10.41
N ALA A 22 3.92 0.86 -11.10
CA ALA A 22 5.23 0.92 -10.47
C ALA A 22 5.33 2.14 -9.55
N ASP A 23 4.93 3.31 -10.04
CA ASP A 23 4.95 4.54 -9.26
C ASP A 23 4.04 4.46 -8.03
N GLY A 24 2.84 3.88 -8.17
CA GLY A 24 1.91 3.68 -7.06
C GLY A 24 2.44 2.68 -6.02
N LEU A 25 3.16 1.64 -6.45
CA LEU A 25 3.83 0.71 -5.54
C LEU A 25 5.00 1.37 -4.81
N ASP A 26 5.78 2.21 -5.50
CA ASP A 26 6.91 2.92 -4.90
C ASP A 26 6.45 4.03 -3.94
N ARG A 27 5.43 4.81 -4.29
CA ARG A 27 4.79 5.75 -3.36
C ARG A 27 4.17 5.03 -2.17
N GLY A 28 3.42 3.95 -2.43
CA GLY A 28 2.84 3.09 -1.40
C GLY A 28 3.88 2.54 -0.43
N LYS A 29 5.06 2.14 -0.92
CA LYS A 29 6.20 1.71 -0.10
C LYS A 29 6.71 2.83 0.80
N GLN A 30 6.93 4.02 0.25
CA GLN A 30 7.43 5.16 1.02
C GLN A 30 6.47 5.53 2.14
N LEU A 31 5.18 5.63 1.82
CA LEU A 31 4.11 5.91 2.78
C LEU A 31 4.00 4.80 3.83
N TYR A 32 4.07 3.54 3.42
CA TYR A 32 4.05 2.41 4.33
C TYR A 32 5.20 2.47 5.32
N VAL A 33 6.44 2.68 4.87
CA VAL A 33 7.61 2.72 5.76
C VAL A 33 7.47 3.83 6.82
N VAL A 34 6.97 5.01 6.41
CA VAL A 34 6.78 6.15 7.30
C VAL A 34 5.65 5.94 8.31
N TYR A 35 4.47 5.51 7.85
CA TYR A 35 3.26 5.50 8.68
C TYR A 35 2.91 4.14 9.27
N CYS A 36 3.36 3.04 8.66
CA CYS A 36 2.91 1.69 9.00
C CYS A 36 4.06 0.78 9.46
N GLY A 37 5.19 0.79 8.76
CA GLY A 37 6.33 -0.11 8.96
C GLY A 37 7.02 0.06 10.32
N ILE A 38 6.94 1.26 10.90
CA ILE A 38 7.44 1.52 12.26
C ILE A 38 6.81 0.59 13.32
N CYS A 39 5.56 0.16 13.11
CA CYS A 39 4.85 -0.79 13.96
C CYS A 39 4.71 -2.18 13.30
N HIS A 40 4.35 -2.24 12.03
CA HIS A 40 4.08 -3.50 11.33
C HIS A 40 5.31 -4.18 10.73
N GLY A 41 6.49 -3.53 10.80
CA GLY A 41 7.75 -4.01 10.25
C GLY A 41 7.84 -3.81 8.73
N ASP A 42 9.04 -3.64 8.19
CA ASP A 42 9.26 -3.43 6.74
C ASP A 42 8.77 -4.62 5.88
N LYS A 43 8.59 -5.78 6.51
CA LYS A 43 8.08 -7.01 5.88
C LYS A 43 6.57 -7.20 6.09
N GLY A 44 5.92 -6.38 6.91
CA GLY A 44 4.52 -6.59 7.30
C GLY A 44 4.30 -7.78 8.22
N ASP A 45 5.33 -8.25 8.91
CA ASP A 45 5.29 -9.41 9.82
C ASP A 45 4.82 -9.05 11.24
N GLY A 46 4.48 -7.78 11.50
CA GLY A 46 4.08 -7.28 12.80
C GLY A 46 5.26 -6.97 13.73
N ALA A 47 6.51 -7.12 13.27
CA ALA A 47 7.71 -6.97 14.08
C ALA A 47 8.41 -5.61 13.86
N GLY A 48 7.64 -4.52 13.84
CA GLY A 48 8.16 -3.16 13.70
C GLY A 48 8.94 -2.69 14.93
N TYR A 49 9.74 -1.63 14.75
CA TYR A 49 10.65 -1.09 15.75
C TYR A 49 9.99 -0.80 17.11
N LEU A 50 8.74 -0.29 17.12
CA LEU A 50 8.06 0.11 18.36
C LEU A 50 7.51 -1.05 19.22
N VAL A 51 7.55 -2.28 18.71
CA VAL A 51 6.91 -3.47 19.33
C VAL A 51 7.87 -4.65 19.50
N ARG A 52 9.16 -4.44 19.26
CA ARG A 52 10.21 -5.47 19.44
C ARG A 52 10.39 -5.83 20.92
N GLU A 53 10.72 -7.09 21.17
CA GLU A 53 10.89 -7.63 22.53
C GLU A 53 12.03 -6.98 23.33
N ASP A 54 12.98 -6.31 22.67
CA ASP A 54 14.16 -5.70 23.28
C ASP A 54 13.98 -4.24 23.73
N GLY A 55 12.76 -3.68 23.65
CA GLY A 55 12.51 -2.30 24.09
C GLY A 55 11.30 -1.61 23.50
N GLY A 56 10.38 -2.35 22.87
CA GLY A 56 9.15 -1.80 22.33
C GLY A 56 8.30 -1.13 23.41
N VAL A 57 7.82 0.08 23.12
CA VAL A 57 6.97 0.89 24.01
C VAL A 57 5.48 0.63 23.80
N TYR A 58 5.11 -0.06 22.73
CA TYR A 58 3.71 -0.30 22.38
C TYR A 58 3.18 -1.58 23.07
N PRO A 59 2.02 -1.52 23.76
CA PRO A 59 1.54 -2.60 24.62
C PRO A 59 0.89 -3.77 23.85
N ALA A 60 0.66 -3.64 22.55
CA ALA A 60 -0.01 -4.65 21.75
C ALA A 60 0.78 -4.97 20.48
N GLN A 61 0.85 -6.26 20.15
CA GLN A 61 1.43 -6.75 18.91
C GLN A 61 0.57 -6.31 17.72
N PRO A 62 1.13 -5.59 16.74
CA PRO A 62 0.44 -5.21 15.51
C PRO A 62 0.09 -6.44 14.68
N ALA A 63 -0.85 -6.25 13.77
CA ALA A 63 -1.22 -7.30 12.83
C ALA A 63 -0.01 -7.73 11.98
N ASN A 64 0.19 -9.04 11.88
CA ASN A 64 1.03 -9.66 10.87
C ASN A 64 0.19 -9.88 9.60
N PHE A 65 0.47 -9.09 8.57
CA PHE A 65 -0.26 -9.11 7.29
C PHE A 65 0.02 -10.36 6.46
N LEU A 66 1.05 -11.13 6.79
CA LEU A 66 1.44 -12.35 6.07
C LEU A 66 0.62 -13.57 6.51
N LEU A 67 -0.15 -13.45 7.60
CA LEU A 67 -1.00 -14.54 8.09
C LEU A 67 -2.17 -14.83 7.12
N PRO A 68 -2.60 -16.11 6.98
CA PRO A 68 -3.64 -16.49 6.03
C PRO A 68 -4.96 -15.71 6.17
N ASP A 69 -5.35 -15.36 7.39
CA ASP A 69 -6.51 -14.52 7.71
C ASP A 69 -6.43 -13.15 7.00
N PHE A 70 -5.26 -12.52 6.96
CA PHE A 70 -5.08 -11.20 6.36
C PHE A 70 -4.96 -11.34 4.84
N VAL A 71 -4.17 -12.30 4.38
CA VAL A 71 -4.00 -12.58 2.95
C VAL A 71 -5.35 -12.85 2.27
N SER A 72 -6.22 -13.64 2.91
CA SER A 72 -7.56 -14.00 2.40
C SER A 72 -8.63 -12.93 2.61
N SER A 73 -8.34 -11.87 3.37
CA SER A 73 -9.27 -10.77 3.62
C SER A 73 -9.43 -9.88 2.39
N SER A 74 -10.57 -9.21 2.27
CA SER A 74 -10.80 -8.14 1.29
C SER A 74 -10.02 -6.86 1.61
N GLU A 75 -9.90 -5.99 0.61
CA GLU A 75 -9.26 -4.68 0.76
C GLU A 75 -9.92 -3.80 1.82
N GLY A 76 -11.23 -3.96 2.00
CA GLY A 76 -12.02 -3.24 3.00
C GLY A 76 -11.52 -3.38 4.43
N ARG A 77 -10.88 -4.50 4.79
CA ARG A 77 -10.26 -4.65 6.12
C ARG A 77 -9.13 -3.65 6.33
N TYR A 78 -8.27 -3.48 5.32
CA TYR A 78 -7.13 -2.57 5.39
C TYR A 78 -7.60 -1.13 5.29
N TYR A 79 -8.47 -0.84 4.32
CA TYR A 79 -9.01 0.50 4.13
C TYR A 79 -9.73 1.00 5.40
N TYR A 80 -10.56 0.16 6.02
CA TYR A 80 -11.25 0.52 7.26
C TYR A 80 -10.26 0.79 8.41
N ALA A 81 -9.25 -0.06 8.58
CA ALA A 81 -8.23 0.12 9.62
C ALA A 81 -7.40 1.40 9.41
N ILE A 82 -7.10 1.75 8.15
CA ILE A 82 -6.43 3.01 7.83
C ILE A 82 -7.35 4.20 8.13
N MET A 83 -8.65 4.10 7.86
CA MET A 83 -9.59 5.20 8.09
C MET A 83 -9.85 5.48 9.56
N TYR A 84 -10.08 4.43 10.35
CA TYR A 84 -10.65 4.53 11.69
C TYR A 84 -9.74 3.97 12.79
N GLY A 85 -8.69 3.23 12.42
CA GLY A 85 -7.83 2.52 13.36
C GLY A 85 -8.36 1.11 13.69
N LYS A 86 -7.64 0.43 14.59
CA LYS A 86 -8.02 -0.86 15.16
C LYS A 86 -7.29 -1.10 16.47
N ASN A 87 -8.03 -1.48 17.52
CA ASN A 87 -7.47 -1.68 18.86
C ASN A 87 -6.72 -0.42 19.35
N VAL A 88 -5.39 -0.50 19.43
CA VAL A 88 -4.51 0.60 19.86
C VAL A 88 -3.87 1.37 18.70
N MET A 89 -4.14 0.96 17.45
CA MET A 89 -3.73 1.67 16.25
C MET A 89 -4.76 2.78 15.97
N GLY A 90 -4.30 4.03 15.89
CA GLY A 90 -5.14 5.15 15.47
C GLY A 90 -5.44 5.13 13.96
N GLY A 91 -6.46 5.90 13.55
CA GLY A 91 -6.73 6.15 12.14
C GLY A 91 -5.70 7.13 11.53
N TYR A 92 -5.50 7.01 10.23
CA TYR A 92 -4.59 7.80 9.39
C TYR A 92 -5.33 8.59 8.31
N SER A 93 -6.66 8.74 8.42
CA SER A 93 -7.48 9.43 7.43
C SER A 93 -7.13 10.92 7.27
N ASP A 94 -6.52 11.54 8.29
CA ASP A 94 -6.02 12.91 8.26
C ASP A 94 -4.57 13.03 7.77
N LYS A 95 -3.86 11.91 7.60
CA LYS A 95 -2.45 11.85 7.14
C LYS A 95 -2.30 11.40 5.70
N LEU A 96 -3.23 10.57 5.23
CA LEU A 96 -3.21 9.98 3.89
C LEU A 96 -4.43 10.47 3.10
N SER A 97 -4.19 10.90 1.87
CA SER A 97 -5.22 11.20 0.87
C SER A 97 -6.00 9.93 0.49
N TYR A 98 -7.08 10.08 -0.28
CA TYR A 98 -7.86 8.91 -0.70
C TYR A 98 -7.01 7.91 -1.50
N GLU A 99 -6.24 8.39 -2.48
CA GLU A 99 -5.39 7.58 -3.35
C GLU A 99 -4.20 6.97 -2.60
N GLU A 100 -3.53 7.75 -1.75
CA GLU A 100 -2.39 7.29 -0.96
C GLU A 100 -2.75 6.10 -0.04
N ARG A 101 -3.98 6.05 0.48
CA ARG A 101 -4.45 4.90 1.27
C ARG A 101 -4.47 3.63 0.44
N TRP A 102 -4.85 3.74 -0.83
CA TRP A 102 -4.91 2.61 -1.75
C TRP A 102 -3.54 2.18 -2.26
N GLU A 103 -2.63 3.12 -2.45
CA GLU A 103 -1.22 2.83 -2.76
C GLU A 103 -0.55 2.04 -1.62
N VAL A 104 -0.78 2.45 -0.37
CA VAL A 104 -0.32 1.69 0.82
C VAL A 104 -0.90 0.26 0.81
N ILE A 105 -2.18 0.11 0.45
CA ILE A 105 -2.82 -1.21 0.35
C ILE A 105 -2.20 -2.05 -0.77
N HIS A 106 -1.93 -1.47 -1.95
CA HIS A 106 -1.17 -2.15 -3.02
C HIS A 106 0.19 -2.64 -2.51
N TYR A 107 0.91 -1.80 -1.74
CA TYR A 107 2.19 -2.19 -1.18
C TYR A 107 2.05 -3.34 -0.18
N ILE A 108 1.05 -3.34 0.70
CA ILE A 108 0.76 -4.47 1.61
C ILE A 108 0.52 -5.77 0.82
N ARG A 109 -0.24 -5.70 -0.28
CA ARG A 109 -0.45 -6.86 -1.17
C ARG A 109 0.85 -7.32 -1.83
N SER A 110 1.73 -6.41 -2.21
CA SER A 110 3.06 -6.75 -2.74
C SER A 110 3.92 -7.51 -1.72
N LEU A 111 3.87 -7.15 -0.43
CA LEU A 111 4.58 -7.85 0.65
C LEU A 111 4.05 -9.27 0.83
N GLN A 112 2.71 -9.43 0.84
CA GLN A 112 2.08 -10.74 0.87
C GLN A 112 2.49 -11.59 -0.34
N ALA A 113 2.57 -11.00 -1.53
CA ALA A 113 2.98 -11.69 -2.75
C ALA A 113 4.41 -12.23 -2.59
N LYS A 114 5.31 -11.35 -2.15
CA LYS A 114 6.71 -11.67 -1.94
C LYS A 114 6.90 -12.83 -0.97
N GLU A 115 6.19 -12.82 0.17
CA GLU A 115 6.25 -13.91 1.15
C GLU A 115 5.69 -15.22 0.59
N ALA A 116 4.55 -15.15 -0.09
CA ALA A 116 3.89 -16.32 -0.69
C ALA A 116 4.57 -16.82 -1.98
N LYS A 117 5.69 -16.22 -2.40
CA LYS A 117 6.35 -16.49 -3.69
C LYS A 117 5.39 -16.37 -4.88
N LYS A 118 4.55 -15.36 -4.80
CA LYS A 118 3.50 -14.98 -5.73
C LYS A 118 3.88 -13.68 -6.45
N GLU A 119 3.17 -13.36 -7.52
CA GLU A 119 3.40 -12.16 -8.32
C GLU A 119 2.31 -11.11 -8.07
N TYR A 120 2.75 -9.87 -7.88
CA TYR A 120 1.93 -8.67 -7.73
C TYR A 120 2.65 -7.51 -8.41
N SER A 121 2.17 -7.14 -9.58
CA SER A 121 2.74 -6.15 -10.49
C SER A 121 1.65 -5.58 -11.39
N GLU A 122 1.98 -4.57 -12.17
CA GLU A 122 1.08 -3.87 -13.10
C GLU A 122 0.30 -4.82 -14.01
N THR A 123 0.98 -5.85 -14.49
CA THR A 123 0.45 -6.80 -15.48
C THR A 123 -0.02 -8.11 -14.86
N LYS A 124 0.22 -8.33 -13.56
CA LYS A 124 -0.07 -9.62 -12.92
C LYS A 124 -0.36 -9.51 -11.44
N ASN A 125 -1.55 -9.96 -11.05
CA ASN A 125 -1.98 -10.14 -9.66
C ASN A 125 -2.40 -11.59 -9.44
N THR A 126 -1.75 -12.29 -8.52
CA THR A 126 -2.00 -13.71 -8.20
C THR A 126 -2.82 -13.93 -6.91
N PHE A 127 -3.39 -12.87 -6.34
CA PHE A 127 -4.31 -12.93 -5.20
C PHE A 127 -5.77 -12.93 -5.64
N ASN A 128 -6.11 -12.05 -6.57
CA ASN A 128 -7.41 -12.03 -7.23
C ASN A 128 -7.15 -12.21 -8.72
N ASN A 129 -7.88 -13.11 -9.40
CA ASN A 129 -7.76 -13.36 -10.84
C ASN A 129 -8.23 -12.16 -11.72
N SER A 130 -8.19 -10.95 -11.17
CA SER A 130 -8.57 -9.69 -11.78
C SER A 130 -7.51 -8.66 -11.41
N ILE A 131 -6.99 -7.91 -12.38
CA ILE A 131 -6.15 -6.74 -12.13
C ILE A 131 -7.07 -5.64 -11.61
N PRO A 132 -6.98 -5.22 -10.33
CA PRO A 132 -7.79 -4.13 -9.80
C PRO A 132 -7.47 -2.87 -10.61
N GLY A 133 -8.51 -2.16 -11.06
CA GLY A 133 -8.35 -0.95 -11.86
C GLY A 133 -7.71 -1.15 -13.24
N ALA A 134 -7.71 -2.36 -13.82
CA ALA A 134 -7.08 -2.68 -15.11
C ALA A 134 -7.20 -1.53 -16.12
N LEU A 135 -6.11 -0.79 -16.29
CA LEU A 135 -6.00 0.22 -17.31
C LEU A 135 -6.12 -0.50 -18.65
N THR A 136 -6.91 0.06 -19.56
CA THR A 136 -6.89 -0.40 -20.95
C THR A 136 -5.47 -0.27 -21.51
N GLU A 137 -5.09 -1.03 -22.54
CA GLU A 137 -3.78 -0.89 -23.21
C GLU A 137 -3.48 0.58 -23.55
N GLY A 138 -4.51 1.35 -23.90
CA GLY A 138 -4.38 2.79 -24.18
C GLY A 138 -4.06 3.65 -22.95
N GLN A 139 -4.56 3.28 -21.76
CA GLN A 139 -4.28 4.02 -20.53
C GLN A 139 -2.89 3.65 -19.95
N MET A 140 -2.44 2.40 -20.13
CA MET A 140 -1.05 2.03 -19.80
C MET A 140 -0.06 2.79 -20.70
N ALA A 141 -0.33 2.87 -22.00
CA ALA A 141 0.49 3.61 -22.95
C ALA A 141 0.54 5.12 -22.65
N GLN A 142 -0.59 5.72 -22.23
CA GLN A 142 -0.64 7.13 -21.83
C GLN A 142 0.17 7.41 -20.55
N MET A 143 0.12 6.50 -19.57
CA MET A 143 0.90 6.66 -18.35
C MET A 143 2.41 6.45 -18.58
N GLU A 144 2.80 5.51 -19.45
CA GLU A 144 4.21 5.38 -19.88
C GLU A 144 4.68 6.65 -20.60
N GLU A 145 3.83 7.27 -21.41
CA GLU A 145 4.18 8.53 -22.09
C GLU A 145 4.28 9.71 -21.11
N GLU A 146 3.40 9.79 -20.12
CA GLU A 146 3.45 10.82 -19.05
C GLU A 146 4.65 10.66 -18.12
N SER A 147 5.00 9.43 -17.70
CA SER A 147 6.17 9.19 -16.85
C SER A 147 7.49 9.45 -17.60
N MET A 148 7.56 9.12 -18.89
CA MET A 148 8.70 9.48 -19.74
C MET A 148 8.81 11.01 -19.95
N MET A 149 7.70 11.74 -19.93
CA MET A 149 7.72 13.21 -19.99
C MET A 149 8.16 13.85 -18.67
N GLU A 150 7.82 13.28 -17.51
CA GLU A 150 8.32 13.75 -16.21
C GLU A 150 9.83 13.52 -16.05
N GLU A 151 10.35 12.36 -16.45
CA GLU A 151 11.80 12.11 -16.44
C GLU A 151 12.57 13.04 -17.41
N HIS A 152 11.96 13.41 -18.54
CA HIS A 152 12.52 14.40 -19.46
C HIS A 152 12.48 15.84 -18.93
N ALA A 153 11.49 16.18 -18.10
CA ALA A 153 11.44 17.50 -17.45
C ALA A 153 12.55 17.65 -16.40
N ASP A 154 12.82 16.61 -15.59
CA ASP A 154 13.88 16.64 -14.57
C ASP A 154 15.29 16.56 -15.20
N GLY A 155 15.42 15.92 -16.37
CA GLY A 155 16.67 15.91 -17.15
C GLY A 155 17.05 17.27 -17.75
N MET A 156 16.09 18.17 -17.98
CA MET A 156 16.33 19.50 -18.55
C MET A 156 16.74 20.55 -17.50
N GLN A 157 16.52 20.30 -16.21
CA GLN A 157 16.94 21.20 -15.14
C GLN A 157 18.45 21.11 -14.84
N MET A 158 19.11 20.00 -15.21
CA MET A 158 20.52 19.72 -14.89
C MET A 158 21.54 20.32 -15.88
N GLU A 159 21.11 20.80 -17.06
CA GLU A 159 22.03 21.45 -18.02
C GLU A 159 22.18 22.96 -17.79
N HIS A 160 21.37 23.56 -16.92
CA HIS A 160 21.37 25.02 -16.71
C HIS A 160 22.24 25.49 -15.54
N ASP A 161 22.90 24.58 -14.80
CA ASP A 161 23.67 24.90 -13.59
C ASP A 161 25.19 24.65 -13.73
N GLN A 162 25.69 24.51 -14.96
CA GLN A 162 27.12 24.31 -15.24
C GLN A 162 27.78 25.50 -15.96
N GLN A 163 27.14 26.67 -15.96
CA GLN A 163 27.70 27.93 -16.46
C GLN A 163 27.58 29.06 -15.43
N HIS A 164 28.25 28.93 -14.29
CA HIS A 164 28.63 30.08 -13.45
C HIS A 164 30.00 29.88 -12.81
#